data_AF-A0A1H0TZY7-F1
#
_entry.id   AF-A0A1H0TZY7-F1
#
_cell.length_a   1.000
_cell.length_b   1.000
_cell.length_c   1.000
_cell.angle_alpha   90.00
_cell.angle_beta   90.00
_cell.angle_gamma   90.00
#
_symmetry.space_group_name_H-M   'P 1'
#
loop_
_entity.id
_entity.type
_entity.pdbx_description
1 polymer ?
#
loop_
_entity_poly.entity_id
_entity_poly.type
_entity_poly.pdbx_seq_one_letter_code
_entity_poly.pdbx_strand_id
1 'polypeptide(L)'
;MKRRILVSEKKAAIAAIAQALDFPEWFGQNLDALHDSLTDLSWLPEGEYVLVVPVDLDPSVLEVLRDAAKQTAGSGDRRLRVVRTER
;
A
#
# COMPACT_ATOMS: atom_id res chain seq x y z
N MET A 1 -34.02 -11.55 4.53
CA MET A 1 -33.22 -10.60 3.73
C MET A 1 -31.74 -10.93 3.93
N LYS A 2 -31.01 -11.33 2.88
CA LYS A 2 -29.57 -11.65 2.99
C LYS A 2 -28.77 -10.45 2.50
N ARG A 3 -28.04 -9.77 3.38
CA ARG A 3 -27.02 -8.78 2.99
C ARG A 3 -25.76 -9.56 2.62
N ARG A 4 -25.29 -9.39 1.38
CA ARG A 4 -24.05 -9.98 0.89
C ARG A 4 -22.99 -8.89 0.96
N ILE A 5 -22.11 -8.94 1.95
CA ILE A 5 -20.97 -8.02 2.05
C ILE A 5 -19.79 -8.73 1.38
N LEU A 6 -19.44 -8.32 0.17
CA LEU A 6 -18.19 -8.74 -0.47
C LEU A 6 -17.07 -7.87 0.13
N VAL A 7 -16.38 -8.41 1.14
CA VAL A 7 -15.12 -7.84 1.63
C VAL A 7 -14.07 -8.23 0.58
N SER A 8 -13.88 -7.36 -0.41
CA SER A 8 -13.23 -7.66 -1.70
C SER A 8 -11.70 -7.72 -1.65
N GLU A 9 -11.11 -8.22 -2.76
CA GLU A 9 -9.68 -8.20 -3.10
C GLU A 9 -8.96 -6.91 -2.68
N LYS A 10 -9.61 -5.75 -2.84
CA LYS A 10 -9.09 -4.45 -2.37
C LYS A 10 -8.77 -4.42 -0.89
N LYS A 11 -9.71 -4.83 -0.03
CA LYS A 11 -9.51 -4.81 1.42
C LYS A 11 -8.43 -5.80 1.84
N ALA A 12 -8.38 -6.96 1.18
CA ALA A 12 -7.33 -7.95 1.40
C ALA A 12 -5.96 -7.40 1.01
N ALA A 13 -5.85 -6.71 -0.14
CA ALA A 13 -4.61 -6.07 -0.57
C ALA A 13 -4.15 -4.97 0.39
N ILE A 14 -5.04 -4.09 0.83
CA ILE A 14 -4.72 -3.03 1.81
C ILE A 14 -4.19 -3.65 3.11
N ALA A 15 -4.86 -4.69 3.62
CA ALA A 15 -4.43 -5.36 4.84
C ALA A 15 -3.08 -6.07 4.67
N ALA A 16 -2.83 -6.71 3.53
CA ALA A 16 -1.56 -7.38 3.24
C ALA A 16 -0.39 -6.40 3.17
N ILE A 17 -0.58 -5.23 2.53
CA ILE A 17 0.45 -4.18 2.47
C ILE A 17 0.74 -3.62 3.86
N ALA A 18 -0.31 -3.33 4.64
CA ALA A 18 -0.17 -2.83 6.00
C ALA A 18 0.60 -3.80 6.90
N GLN A 19 0.31 -5.10 6.79
CA GLN A 19 1.06 -6.15 7.51
C GLN A 19 2.52 -6.24 7.03
N ALA A 20 2.76 -6.18 5.72
CA ALA A 20 4.12 -6.33 5.17
C ALA A 20 5.05 -5.15 5.52
N LEU A 21 4.49 -3.99 5.82
CA LEU A 21 5.22 -2.76 6.18
C LEU A 21 5.03 -2.37 7.65
N ASP A 22 4.59 -3.31 8.49
CA ASP A 22 4.39 -3.13 9.93
C ASP A 22 3.65 -1.82 10.27
N PHE A 23 2.56 -1.53 9.55
CA PHE A 23 1.79 -0.31 9.77
C PHE A 23 1.29 -0.21 11.21
N PRO A 24 1.26 0.99 11.80
CA PRO A 24 0.81 1.19 13.17
C PRO A 24 -0.65 0.77 13.41
N GLU A 25 -0.99 0.43 14.67
CA GLU A 25 -2.33 -0.04 15.05
C GLU A 25 -3.46 0.95 14.74
N TRP A 26 -3.15 2.25 14.64
CA TRP A 26 -4.11 3.30 14.29
C TRP A 26 -4.41 3.37 12.79
N PHE A 27 -3.83 2.51 11.96
CA PHE A 27 -4.04 2.49 10.52
C PHE A 27 -5.53 2.33 10.13
N GLY A 28 -6.05 3.28 9.35
CA GLY A 28 -7.48 3.41 9.04
C GLY A 28 -8.05 2.41 8.02
N GLN A 29 -7.26 1.48 7.47
CA GLN A 29 -7.68 0.42 6.56
C GLN A 29 -8.54 0.87 5.35
N ASN A 30 -8.18 2.01 4.76
CA ASN A 30 -8.81 2.57 3.57
C ASN A 30 -7.74 3.16 2.62
N LEU A 31 -8.13 3.63 1.43
CA LEU A 31 -7.19 4.11 0.42
C LEU A 31 -6.46 5.40 0.85
N ASP A 32 -7.14 6.31 1.52
CA ASP A 32 -6.54 7.56 2.01
C ASP A 32 -5.52 7.27 3.11
N ALA A 33 -5.89 6.44 4.09
CA ALA A 33 -4.99 5.99 5.13
C ALA A 33 -3.78 5.21 4.57
N LEU A 34 -3.98 4.42 3.51
CA LEU A 34 -2.90 3.72 2.82
C LEU A 34 -1.94 4.72 2.17
N HIS A 35 -2.47 5.72 1.47
CA HIS A 35 -1.66 6.76 0.85
C HIS A 35 -0.82 7.50 1.90
N ASP A 36 -1.46 8.02 2.96
CA ASP A 36 -0.80 8.75 4.02
C ASP A 36 0.34 7.94 4.63
N SER A 37 0.05 6.67 4.98
CA SER A 37 1.03 5.75 5.57
C SER A 37 2.20 5.45 4.63
N LEU A 38 1.96 5.27 3.33
CA LEU A 38 3.02 4.99 2.35
C LEU A 38 3.89 6.22 2.04
N THR A 39 3.42 7.43 2.36
CA THR A 39 4.18 8.67 2.21
C THR A 39 4.91 9.08 3.49
N ASP A 40 4.53 8.51 4.63
CA ASP A 40 5.15 8.71 5.94
C ASP A 40 5.59 7.37 6.56
N LEU A 41 6.57 6.72 5.95
CA LEU A 41 7.13 5.45 6.42
C LEU A 41 8.02 5.61 7.68
N SER A 42 7.83 6.65 8.48
CA SER A 42 8.75 7.08 9.55
C SER A 42 8.98 6.03 10.65
N TRP A 43 8.08 5.06 10.84
CA TRP A 43 8.27 3.95 11.79
C TRP A 43 9.22 2.86 11.30
N LEU A 44 9.54 2.81 10.01
CA LEU A 44 10.48 1.85 9.45
C LEU A 44 11.92 2.42 9.46
N PRO A 45 12.95 1.57 9.38
CA PRO A 45 14.31 2.04 9.12
C PRO A 45 14.43 2.86 7.82
N GLU A 46 15.47 3.66 7.69
CA GLU A 46 15.79 4.32 6.43
C GLU A 46 16.16 3.28 5.35
N GLY A 47 15.79 3.55 4.10
CA GLY A 47 16.08 2.64 2.99
C GLY A 47 15.06 2.65 1.84
N GLU A 48 15.26 1.74 0.88
CA GLU A 48 14.31 1.51 -0.22
C GLU A 48 13.39 0.33 0.11
N TYR A 49 12.09 0.54 -0.04
CA TYR A 49 11.03 -0.45 0.11
C TYR A 49 10.47 -0.80 -1.27
N VAL A 50 10.52 -2.08 -1.65
CA VAL A 50 10.03 -2.55 -2.94
C VAL A 50 8.79 -3.42 -2.73
N LEU A 51 7.62 -2.91 -3.13
CA LEU A 51 6.39 -3.68 -3.15
C LEU A 51 6.26 -4.42 -4.48
N VAL A 52 6.29 -5.75 -4.43
CA VAL A 52 5.97 -6.62 -5.57
C VAL A 52 4.51 -7.01 -5.49
N VAL A 53 3.72 -6.60 -6.48
CA VAL A 53 2.26 -6.77 -6.48
C VAL A 53 1.77 -7.60 -7.67
N PRO A 54 0.68 -8.36 -7.52
CA PRO A 54 0.17 -9.19 -8.61
C PRO A 54 -0.40 -8.33 -9.75
N VAL A 55 -0.43 -8.89 -10.95
CA VAL A 55 -0.89 -8.18 -12.16
C VAL A 55 -2.38 -7.80 -12.12
N ASP A 56 -3.18 -8.52 -11.33
CA ASP A 56 -4.62 -8.36 -11.14
C ASP A 56 -4.98 -7.60 -9.86
N LEU A 57 -4.01 -6.94 -9.22
CA LEU A 57 -4.26 -6.04 -8.09
C LEU A 57 -5.38 -5.03 -8.41
N ASP A 58 -6.25 -4.80 -7.42
CA ASP A 58 -7.32 -3.80 -7.50
C ASP A 58 -6.78 -2.44 -8.03
N PRO A 59 -7.36 -1.88 -9.11
CA PRO A 59 -6.83 -0.68 -9.74
C PRO A 59 -6.69 0.53 -8.81
N SER A 60 -7.60 0.70 -7.86
CA SER A 60 -7.57 1.83 -6.93
C SER A 60 -6.44 1.68 -5.90
N VAL A 61 -6.14 0.46 -5.45
CA VAL A 61 -4.97 0.21 -4.58
C VAL A 61 -3.69 0.51 -5.34
N LEU A 62 -3.59 0.02 -6.57
CA LEU A 62 -2.43 0.25 -7.42
C LEU A 62 -2.19 1.74 -7.71
N GLU A 63 -3.24 2.53 -7.92
CA GLU A 63 -3.15 3.97 -8.11
C GLU A 63 -2.49 4.64 -6.90
N VAL A 64 -2.98 4.33 -5.69
CA VAL A 64 -2.38 4.80 -4.43
C VAL A 64 -0.90 4.40 -4.33
N LEU A 65 -0.56 3.13 -4.64
CA LEU A 65 0.82 2.67 -4.60
C LEU A 65 1.73 3.46 -5.55
N ARG A 66 1.25 3.76 -6.76
CA ARG A 66 2.02 4.51 -7.76
C ARG A 66 2.21 5.96 -7.35
N ASP A 67 1.20 6.60 -6.78
CA ASP A 67 1.30 7.99 -6.37
C ASP A 67 2.20 8.16 -5.14
N ALA A 68 2.08 7.29 -4.13
CA ALA A 68 3.01 7.27 -3.01
C ALA A 68 4.46 6.99 -3.45
N ALA A 69 4.68 6.10 -4.41
CA ALA A 69 6.01 5.84 -4.97
C ALA A 69 6.60 7.06 -5.70
N LYS A 70 5.79 7.87 -6.39
CA LYS A 70 6.26 9.13 -6.99
C LYS A 70 6.64 10.15 -5.92
N GLN A 71 5.84 10.28 -4.86
CA GLN A 71 6.06 11.27 -3.81
C GLN A 71 7.33 10.97 -3.00
N THR A 72 7.53 9.71 -2.62
CA THR A 72 8.72 9.30 -1.84
C THR A 72 10.01 9.31 -2.66
N ALA A 73 9.94 9.31 -4.00
CA ALA A 73 11.13 9.36 -4.87
C ALA A 73 11.98 10.64 -4.68
N GLY A 74 11.39 11.73 -4.17
CA GLY A 74 12.09 12.98 -3.88
C GLY A 74 12.50 13.16 -2.40
N SER A 75 12.10 12.27 -1.50
CA SER A 75 12.19 12.47 -0.03
C SER A 75 13.48 11.93 0.62
N GLY A 76 14.35 11.25 -0.14
CA GLY A 76 15.70 10.84 0.29
C GLY A 76 15.77 9.62 1.22
N ASP A 77 15.04 9.62 2.32
CA ASP A 77 15.38 8.73 3.45
C ASP A 77 14.61 7.39 3.43
N ARG A 78 13.38 7.38 2.90
CA ARG A 78 12.51 6.18 2.84
C ARG A 78 11.75 6.14 1.53
N ARG A 79 12.33 5.48 0.53
CA ARG A 79 11.81 5.46 -0.84
C ARG A 79 10.93 4.25 -1.07
N LEU A 80 9.74 4.44 -1.62
CA LEU A 80 8.87 3.37 -2.08
C LEU A 80 9.03 3.13 -3.58
N ARG A 81 9.14 1.86 -3.98
CA ARG A 81 9.11 1.41 -5.38
C ARG A 81 8.08 0.30 -5.53
N VAL A 82 7.37 0.31 -6.65
CA VAL A 82 6.32 -0.67 -6.95
C VAL A 82 6.67 -1.43 -8.22
N VAL A 83 6.69 -2.76 -8.13
CA VAL A 83 6.98 -3.68 -9.23
C VAL A 83 5.79 -4.62 -9.36
N ARG A 84 5.41 -4.95 -10.60
CA ARG A 84 4.40 -5.99 -10.83
C ARG A 84 5.06 -7.35 -11.04
N THR A 85 4.41 -8.41 -10.59
CA THR A 85 4.82 -9.77 -10.96
C THR A 85 4.73 -9.96 -12.48
N GLU A 86 5.57 -10.81 -13.05
CA GLU A 86 5.40 -11.27 -14.42
C GLU A 86 4.17 -12.21 -14.49
N ARG A 87 3.52 -12.30 -15.65
CA ARG A 87 2.34 -13.15 -15.87
C ARG A 87 2.72 -14.61 -16.05
#